data_AF-Q2SPV2-F1
#
_entry.id   AF-Q2SPV2-F1
#
_cell.length_a   1.000
_cell.length_b   1.000
_cell.length_c   1.000
_cell.angle_alpha   90.00
_cell.angle_beta   90.00
_cell.angle_gamma   90.00
#
_symmetry.space_group_name_H-M   'P 1'
#
loop_
_entity.id
_entity.type
_entity.pdbx_description
1 polymer ?
#
loop_
_entity_poly.entity_id
_entity_poly.type
_entity_poly.pdbx_seq_one_letter_code
_entity_poly.pdbx_strand_id
1 'polypeptide(L)'
;MSYEQRLRRTQKEYPFDLWAERFQDGLEQYTDENNDAARRIMDNLLQALLELGEGATEKVKVKQFEVAVESLNYLNDTVGGDLIETAEREELCDLFDAIAVAAGIDPENYGDGEGIASEWRDW
;
A
#
# COMPACT_ATOMS: atom_id res chain seq x y z
N MET A 1 -11.95 9.53 16.39
CA MET A 1 -12.38 9.03 15.05
C MET A 1 -12.66 7.55 15.19
N SER A 2 -13.66 7.00 14.50
CA SER A 2 -13.91 5.55 14.46
C SER A 2 -12.79 4.81 13.72
N TYR A 3 -12.72 3.48 13.87
CA TYR A 3 -11.83 2.62 13.08
C TYR A 3 -11.99 2.86 11.57
N GLU A 4 -13.21 2.82 11.07
CA GLU A 4 -13.51 3.09 9.66
C GLU A 4 -13.05 4.48 9.23
N GLN A 5 -13.28 5.52 10.04
CA GLN A 5 -12.84 6.87 9.72
C GLN A 5 -11.31 7.01 9.69
N ARG A 6 -10.59 6.27 10.54
CA ARG A 6 -9.12 6.22 10.51
C ARG A 6 -8.64 5.60 9.20
N LEU A 7 -9.14 4.42 8.84
CA LEU A 7 -8.76 3.73 7.60
C LEU A 7 -9.11 4.55 6.36
N ARG A 8 -10.33 5.08 6.24
CA ARG A 8 -10.72 5.88 5.07
C ARG A 8 -9.93 7.18 4.94
N ARG A 9 -9.34 7.69 6.02
CA ARG A 9 -8.54 8.91 5.97
C ARG A 9 -7.22 8.70 5.23
N THR A 10 -6.63 7.50 5.28
CA THR A 10 -5.35 7.20 4.61
C THR A 10 -5.48 7.20 3.09
N GLN A 11 -6.70 7.10 2.53
CA GLN A 11 -6.93 7.27 1.09
C GLN A 11 -6.50 8.65 0.56
N LYS A 12 -6.37 9.65 1.44
CA LYS A 12 -5.85 10.99 1.09
C LYS A 12 -4.34 11.00 0.87
N GLU A 13 -3.64 9.95 1.27
CA GLU A 13 -2.19 9.79 1.18
C GLU A 13 -1.82 8.91 -0.03
N TYR A 14 -2.79 8.55 -0.88
CA TYR A 14 -2.54 7.76 -2.08
C TYR A 14 -1.64 8.52 -3.06
N PRO A 15 -0.52 7.93 -3.52
CA PRO A 15 0.42 8.61 -4.40
C PRO A 15 0.01 8.56 -5.88
N PHE A 16 -1.07 7.85 -6.23
CA PHE A 16 -1.39 7.53 -7.62
C PHE A 16 -1.80 8.74 -8.48
N ASP A 17 -2.29 9.83 -7.88
CA ASP A 17 -2.54 11.07 -8.62
C ASP A 17 -1.21 11.70 -9.05
N LEU A 18 -0.18 11.65 -8.18
CA LEU A 18 1.18 12.10 -8.49
C LEU A 18 1.85 11.20 -9.53
N TRP A 19 1.63 9.88 -9.46
CA TRP A 19 2.10 8.94 -10.49
C TRP A 19 1.47 9.24 -11.85
N ALA A 20 0.17 9.56 -11.90
CA ALA A 20 -0.48 9.98 -13.14
C ALA A 20 0.08 11.30 -13.71
N GLU A 21 0.51 12.23 -12.86
CA GLU A 21 1.24 13.43 -13.30
C GLU A 21 2.60 13.07 -13.91
N ARG A 22 3.34 12.13 -13.31
CA ARG A 22 4.64 11.63 -13.82
C ARG A 22 4.54 11.02 -15.23
N PHE A 23 3.40 10.41 -15.58
CA PHE A 23 3.14 9.97 -16.96
C PHE A 23 3.18 11.13 -17.96
N GLN A 24 2.66 12.30 -17.59
CA GLN A 24 2.68 13.49 -18.46
C GLN A 24 4.10 14.04 -18.68
N ASP A 25 5.01 13.74 -17.74
CA ASP A 25 6.44 14.07 -17.83
C ASP A 25 7.25 13.05 -18.64
N GLY A 26 6.58 12.02 -19.21
CA GLY A 26 7.19 11.02 -20.10
C GLY A 26 7.60 9.73 -19.41
N LEU A 27 7.20 9.50 -18.15
CA LEU A 27 7.39 8.23 -17.46
C LEU A 27 6.26 7.26 -17.82
N GLU A 28 6.47 6.52 -18.92
CA GLU A 28 5.45 5.68 -19.56
C GLU A 28 4.95 4.51 -18.70
N GLN A 29 5.65 4.15 -17.62
CA GLN A 29 5.21 3.11 -16.68
C GLN A 29 3.96 3.50 -15.89
N TYR A 30 3.68 4.79 -15.70
CA TYR A 30 2.51 5.26 -14.93
C TYR A 30 1.26 5.45 -15.79
N THR A 31 0.99 4.48 -16.67
CA THR A 31 -0.27 4.47 -17.42
C THR A 31 -1.47 4.50 -16.46
N ASP A 32 -2.62 4.99 -16.94
CA ASP A 32 -3.87 4.93 -16.18
C ASP A 32 -4.19 3.50 -15.71
N GLU A 33 -3.89 2.49 -16.53
CA GLU A 33 -4.09 1.08 -16.19
C GLU A 33 -3.23 0.62 -15.01
N ASN A 34 -1.93 0.97 -15.02
CA ASN A 34 -1.00 0.60 -13.95
C ASN A 34 -1.31 1.33 -12.65
N ASN A 35 -1.63 2.63 -12.73
CA ASN A 35 -2.02 3.42 -11.56
C ASN A 35 -3.35 2.92 -10.96
N ASP A 36 -4.33 2.58 -11.81
CA ASP A 36 -5.59 1.98 -11.36
C ASP A 36 -5.37 0.61 -10.71
N ALA A 37 -4.47 -0.21 -11.25
CA ALA A 37 -4.14 -1.51 -10.69
C ALA A 37 -3.52 -1.36 -9.28
N ALA A 38 -2.52 -0.47 -9.13
CA ALA A 38 -1.90 -0.19 -7.84
C ALA A 38 -2.91 0.38 -6.83
N ARG A 39 -3.77 1.31 -7.26
CA ARG A 39 -4.85 1.88 -6.45
C ARG A 39 -5.82 0.80 -5.96
N ARG A 40 -6.25 -0.10 -6.83
CA ARG A 40 -7.16 -1.20 -6.47
C ARG A 40 -6.55 -2.13 -5.44
N ILE A 41 -5.25 -2.38 -5.48
CA ILE A 41 -4.57 -3.19 -4.46
C ILE A 41 -4.69 -2.52 -3.08
N MET A 42 -4.46 -1.21 -3.00
CA MET A 42 -4.60 -0.46 -1.74
C MET A 42 -6.06 -0.36 -1.27
N ASP A 43 -7.01 -0.17 -2.19
CA ASP A 43 -8.43 -0.17 -1.86
C ASP A 43 -8.89 -1.54 -1.34
N ASN A 44 -8.39 -2.63 -1.92
CA ASN A 44 -8.67 -3.99 -1.46
C ASN A 44 -8.13 -4.24 -0.05
N LEU A 45 -6.92 -3.75 0.27
CA LEU A 45 -6.39 -3.80 1.64
C LEU A 45 -7.32 -3.08 2.62
N LEU A 46 -7.71 -1.84 2.31
CA LEU A 46 -8.60 -1.07 3.18
C LEU A 46 -9.95 -1.75 3.35
N GLN A 47 -10.53 -2.27 2.27
CA GLN A 47 -11.81 -2.97 2.31
C GLN A 47 -11.72 -4.24 3.17
N ALA A 48 -10.65 -5.04 3.01
CA ALA A 48 -10.43 -6.23 3.83
C ALA A 48 -10.27 -5.88 5.33
N LEU A 49 -9.53 -4.81 5.66
CA LEU A 49 -9.41 -4.35 7.04
C LEU A 49 -10.75 -3.85 7.62
N LEU A 50 -11.55 -3.14 6.82
CA LEU A 50 -12.89 -2.71 7.21
C LEU A 50 -13.83 -3.89 7.49
N GLU A 51 -13.79 -4.92 6.65
CA GLU A 51 -14.59 -6.15 6.79
C GLU A 51 -14.18 -6.98 8.01
N LEU A 52 -12.88 -7.07 8.29
CA LEU A 52 -12.34 -7.70 9.50
C LEU A 52 -12.75 -6.93 10.76
N GLY A 53 -12.76 -5.61 10.68
CA GLY A 53 -13.12 -4.71 11.76
C GLY A 53 -12.03 -4.58 12.84
N GLU A 54 -12.25 -3.61 13.75
CA GLU A 54 -11.25 -3.22 14.75
C GLU A 54 -10.86 -4.37 15.68
N GLY A 55 -11.80 -5.24 16.04
CA GLY A 55 -11.60 -6.35 16.96
C GLY A 55 -10.89 -7.58 16.38
N ALA A 56 -10.60 -7.61 15.07
CA ALA A 56 -9.83 -8.69 14.48
C ALA A 56 -8.41 -8.72 15.05
N THR A 57 -7.85 -9.93 15.17
CA THR A 57 -6.49 -10.11 15.68
C THR A 57 -5.48 -9.48 14.75
N GLU A 58 -4.38 -8.97 15.31
CA GLU A 58 -3.27 -8.39 14.56
C GLU A 58 -2.79 -9.34 13.45
N LYS A 59 -2.56 -10.62 13.77
CA LYS A 59 -2.19 -11.65 12.79
C LYS A 59 -3.08 -11.69 11.55
N VAL A 60 -4.40 -11.58 11.72
CA VAL A 60 -5.34 -11.65 10.58
C VAL A 60 -5.30 -10.37 9.76
N LYS A 61 -5.14 -9.21 10.40
CA LYS A 61 -4.96 -7.93 9.72
C LYS A 61 -3.63 -7.88 8.96
N VAL A 62 -2.53 -8.27 9.59
CA VAL A 62 -1.17 -8.35 9.01
C VAL A 62 -1.16 -9.19 7.74
N LYS A 63 -1.90 -10.30 7.71
CA LYS A 63 -2.02 -11.12 6.49
C LYS A 63 -2.62 -10.35 5.30
N GLN A 64 -3.43 -9.31 5.53
CA GLN A 64 -3.93 -8.47 4.45
C GLN A 64 -2.84 -7.54 3.89
N PHE A 65 -1.91 -7.08 4.74
CA PHE A 65 -0.75 -6.31 4.29
C PHE A 65 0.16 -7.15 3.41
N GLU A 66 0.48 -8.38 3.84
CA GLU A 66 1.24 -9.34 3.03
C GLU A 66 0.62 -9.52 1.64
N VAL A 67 -0.69 -9.79 1.57
CA VAL A 67 -1.40 -9.94 0.29
C VAL A 67 -1.28 -8.69 -0.59
N ALA A 68 -1.37 -7.50 0.00
CA ALA A 68 -1.26 -6.25 -0.74
C ALA A 68 0.16 -6.01 -1.26
N VAL A 69 1.19 -6.26 -0.43
CA VAL A 69 2.61 -6.11 -0.82
C VAL A 69 2.98 -7.11 -1.91
N GLU A 70 2.62 -8.38 -1.75
CA GLU A 70 2.85 -9.41 -2.78
C GLU A 70 2.13 -9.08 -4.10
N SER A 71 0.92 -8.49 -4.02
CA SER A 71 0.20 -8.04 -5.22
C SER A 71 0.91 -6.87 -5.91
N LEU A 72 1.55 -5.97 -5.15
CA LEU A 72 2.37 -4.90 -5.71
C LEU A 72 3.68 -5.42 -6.32
N ASN A 73 4.35 -6.39 -5.68
CA ASN A 73 5.51 -7.07 -6.26
C ASN A 73 5.15 -7.67 -7.62
N TYR A 74 4.05 -8.42 -7.67
CA TYR A 74 3.55 -9.01 -8.91
C TYR A 74 3.21 -7.95 -9.96
N LEU A 75 2.52 -6.87 -9.58
CA LEU A 75 2.22 -5.78 -10.50
C LEU A 75 3.51 -5.18 -11.08
N ASN A 76 4.49 -4.85 -10.24
CA ASN A 76 5.77 -4.30 -10.66
C ASN A 76 6.47 -5.24 -11.67
N ASP A 77 6.55 -6.53 -11.37
CA ASP A 77 7.14 -7.53 -12.26
C ASP A 77 6.42 -7.61 -13.62
N THR A 78 5.09 -7.54 -13.63
CA THR A 78 4.30 -7.65 -14.88
C THR A 78 4.46 -6.48 -15.83
N VAL A 79 4.83 -5.31 -15.31
CA VAL A 79 4.96 -4.08 -16.11
C VAL A 79 6.40 -3.74 -16.48
N GLY A 80 7.36 -4.58 -16.10
CA GLY A 80 8.78 -4.42 -16.48
C GLY A 80 9.74 -4.22 -15.31
N GLY A 81 9.24 -4.15 -14.08
CA GLY A 81 10.03 -3.97 -12.85
C GLY A 81 10.40 -2.52 -12.53
N ASP A 82 9.85 -1.55 -13.26
CA ASP A 82 10.17 -0.12 -13.20
C ASP A 82 9.01 0.75 -12.70
N LEU A 83 7.90 0.13 -12.26
CA LEU A 83 6.76 0.85 -11.69
C LEU A 83 7.07 1.35 -10.29
N ILE A 84 7.78 0.54 -9.49
CA ILE A 84 8.13 0.86 -8.11
C ILE A 84 9.66 0.99 -8.03
N GLU A 85 10.14 2.23 -8.11
CA GLU A 85 11.54 2.56 -7.86
C GLU A 85 11.70 3.21 -6.47
N THR A 86 12.80 3.92 -6.22
CA THR A 86 13.12 4.45 -4.89
C THR A 86 12.08 5.43 -4.36
N ALA A 87 11.53 6.31 -5.21
CA ALA A 87 10.55 7.30 -4.77
C ALA A 87 9.20 6.65 -4.42
N GLU A 88 8.73 5.76 -5.29
CA GLU A 88 7.48 5.02 -5.12
C GLU A 88 7.57 4.07 -3.93
N ARG A 89 8.74 3.49 -3.71
CA ARG A 89 9.05 2.67 -2.54
C ARG A 89 8.82 3.42 -1.25
N GLU A 90 9.34 4.63 -1.14
CA GLU A 90 9.15 5.48 0.05
C GLU A 90 7.68 5.87 0.22
N GLU A 91 7.02 6.30 -0.87
CA GLU A 91 5.59 6.65 -0.86
C GLU A 91 4.69 5.49 -0.43
N LEU A 92 4.96 4.27 -0.93
CA LEU A 92 4.21 3.07 -0.56
C LEU A 92 4.49 2.64 0.87
N CYS A 93 5.75 2.66 1.32
CA CYS A 93 6.10 2.32 2.70
C CYS A 93 5.40 3.25 3.71
N ASP A 94 5.46 4.57 3.47
CA ASP A 94 4.77 5.55 4.32
C ASP A 94 3.26 5.30 4.36
N LEU A 95 2.64 4.99 3.20
CA LEU A 95 1.22 4.67 3.13
C LEU A 95 0.87 3.36 3.88
N PHE A 96 1.67 2.32 3.73
CA PHE A 96 1.45 1.05 4.45
C PHE A 96 1.55 1.25 5.97
N ASP A 97 2.52 2.01 6.44
CA ASP A 97 2.68 2.29 7.86
C ASP A 97 1.53 3.17 8.39
N ALA A 98 1.08 4.16 7.62
CA ALA A 98 -0.11 4.94 7.96
C ALA A 98 -1.37 4.06 8.08
N ILE A 99 -1.54 3.08 7.18
CA ILE A 99 -2.65 2.11 7.22
C ILE A 99 -2.50 1.17 8.42
N ALA A 100 -1.30 0.70 8.75
CA ALA A 100 -1.02 -0.13 9.92
C ALA A 100 -1.42 0.59 11.21
N VAL A 101 -0.97 1.84 11.38
CA VAL A 101 -1.33 2.69 12.53
C VAL A 101 -2.85 2.91 12.59
N ALA A 102 -3.49 3.17 11.45
CA ALA A 102 -4.95 3.29 11.38
C ALA A 102 -5.67 1.99 11.78
N ALA A 103 -5.08 0.83 11.44
CA ALA A 103 -5.58 -0.51 11.77
C ALA A 103 -5.31 -0.93 13.23
N GLY A 104 -4.54 -0.14 13.99
CA GLY A 104 -4.12 -0.42 15.37
C GLY A 104 -2.91 -1.36 15.45
N ILE A 105 -2.09 -1.40 14.41
CA ILE A 105 -0.85 -2.17 14.31
C ILE A 105 0.31 -1.18 14.43
N ASP A 106 1.33 -1.53 15.19
CA ASP A 106 2.55 -0.75 15.29
C ASP A 106 3.56 -1.23 14.22
N PRO A 107 3.83 -0.42 13.18
CA PRO A 107 4.70 -0.83 12.07
C PRO A 107 6.17 -1.06 12.51
N GLU A 108 6.63 -0.47 13.61
CA GLU A 108 8.00 -0.69 14.12
C GLU A 108 8.23 -2.14 14.58
N ASN A 109 7.17 -2.92 14.80
CA ASN A 109 7.27 -4.34 15.12
C ASN A 109 7.62 -5.23 13.91
N TYR A 110 7.70 -4.66 12.71
CA TYR A 110 7.86 -5.39 11.45
C TYR A 110 9.11 -4.94 10.70
N GLY A 111 9.74 -5.89 10.01
CA GLY A 111 10.89 -5.68 9.14
C GLY A 111 12.09 -5.06 9.82
N ASP A 112 12.44 -5.56 11.00
CA ASP A 112 13.51 -5.02 11.85
C ASP A 112 13.36 -3.51 12.16
N GLY A 113 12.13 -2.99 12.13
CA GLY A 113 11.80 -1.57 12.37
C GLY A 113 11.66 -0.72 11.10
N GLU A 114 11.79 -1.32 9.92
CA GLU A 114 11.67 -0.64 8.62
C GLU A 114 10.21 -0.56 8.11
N GLY A 115 9.24 -1.01 8.90
CA GLY A 115 7.81 -0.89 8.62
C GLY A 115 7.18 -2.15 8.04
N ILE A 116 5.85 -2.21 8.04
CA ILE A 116 5.11 -3.46 7.77
C ILE A 116 5.31 -4.00 6.34
N ALA A 117 5.52 -3.11 5.37
CA ALA A 117 5.71 -3.52 3.98
C ALA A 117 7.07 -4.21 3.76
N SER A 118 8.06 -3.92 4.60
CA SER A 118 9.43 -4.40 4.40
C SER A 118 9.61 -5.91 4.67
N GLU A 119 8.64 -6.56 5.29
CA GLU A 119 8.60 -8.02 5.48
C GLU A 119 8.50 -8.80 4.16
N TRP A 120 7.87 -8.21 3.13
CA TRP A 120 7.51 -8.94 1.91
C TRP A 120 7.83 -8.20 0.61
N ARG A 121 8.26 -6.94 0.63
CA ARG A 121 8.55 -6.21 -0.61
C ARG A 121 9.75 -6.81 -1.35
N ASP A 122 9.63 -6.92 -2.66
CA ASP A 122 10.71 -7.33 -3.58
C ASP A 122 11.21 -6.18 -4.48
N TRP A 123 10.57 -5.01 -4.39
CA TRP A 123 10.89 -3.77 -5.10
C TRP A 123 11.77 -2.80 -4.29
#